data_AF-A0A967LUH6-F1
#
_entry.id   AF-A0A967LUH6-F1
#
_cell.length_a   1.000
_cell.length_b   1.000
_cell.length_c   1.000
_cell.angle_alpha   90.00
_cell.angle_beta   90.00
_cell.angle_gamma   90.00
#
_symmetry.space_group_name_H-M   'P 1'
#
loop_
_entity.id
_entity.type
_entity.pdbx_description
1 polymer ?
#
loop_
_entity_poly.entity_id
_entity_poly.type
_entity_poly.pdbx_seq_one_letter_code
_entity_poly.pdbx_strand_id
1 'polypeptide(L)'
;LKDNIEAREMMTTAGSLALLGSRPDRDAFLTRRLRAAGAVILAKANLSEWANFRSTRSSSGWSGRGGQGKNPYALDRNPCGSSSGSGATASSNFCAGAVGTETNGSIVCPSSANAVVGIKPTVGLVSRTGIVPIAHSQDTAGP
;
A
#
# COMPACT_ATOMS: atom_id res chain seq x y z
N LEU A 1 2.35 -6.36 -1.36
CA LEU A 1 2.61 -5.34 -0.32
C LEU A 1 2.47 -3.95 -0.92
N LYS A 2 1.88 -2.96 -0.25
CA LYS A 2 1.87 -1.56 -0.75
C LYS A 2 3.29 -1.04 -0.98
N ASP A 3 3.51 -0.25 -2.03
CA ASP A 3 4.85 0.19 -2.47
C ASP A 3 5.53 1.26 -1.58
N ASN A 4 4.97 1.54 -0.41
CA ASN A 4 5.63 2.29 0.66
C ASN A 4 6.22 1.38 1.75
N ILE A 5 6.13 0.06 1.61
CA ILE A 5 6.67 -0.92 2.58
C ILE A 5 7.97 -1.51 2.01
N GLU A 6 9.05 -1.47 2.77
CA GLU A 6 10.32 -2.12 2.45
C GLU A 6 10.16 -3.65 2.29
N ALA A 7 10.66 -4.15 1.17
CA ALA A 7 10.81 -5.56 0.89
C ALA A 7 12.08 -5.71 0.05
N ARG A 8 13.04 -6.49 0.54
CA ARG A 8 14.32 -6.70 -0.16
C ARG A 8 14.08 -7.24 -1.57
N GLU A 9 15.03 -7.01 -2.48
CA GLU A 9 14.99 -7.39 -3.90
C GLU A 9 13.97 -6.60 -4.75
N MET A 10 13.03 -5.88 -4.13
CA MET A 10 12.05 -5.03 -4.79
C MET A 10 12.32 -3.55 -4.50
N MET A 11 11.84 -2.67 -5.37
CA MET A 11 11.90 -1.23 -5.07
C MET A 11 10.83 -0.85 -4.03
N THR A 12 11.08 0.20 -3.25
CA THR A 12 10.08 0.86 -2.40
C THR A 12 10.10 2.33 -2.71
N THR A 13 9.11 2.79 -3.49
CA THR A 13 9.16 4.14 -4.09
C THR A 13 8.05 5.06 -3.60
N ALA A 14 7.11 4.56 -2.80
CA ALA A 14 5.88 5.29 -2.45
C ALA A 14 5.15 5.85 -3.69
N GLY A 15 5.29 5.20 -4.84
CA GLY A 15 4.75 5.64 -6.13
C GLY A 15 5.52 6.76 -6.82
N SER A 16 6.55 7.32 -6.18
CA SER A 16 7.32 8.46 -6.69
C SER A 16 8.41 8.05 -7.67
N LEU A 17 8.57 8.83 -8.75
CA LEU A 17 9.70 8.69 -9.67
C LEU A 17 11.05 9.05 -9.02
N ALA A 18 11.04 9.92 -8.00
CA ALA A 18 12.26 10.32 -7.28
C ALA A 18 12.93 9.16 -6.51
N LEU A 19 12.17 8.09 -6.25
CA LEU A 19 12.65 6.89 -5.58
C LEU A 19 12.81 5.69 -6.54
N LEU A 20 12.78 5.91 -7.85
CA LEU A 20 13.14 4.86 -8.80
C LEU A 20 14.57 4.39 -8.54
N GLY A 21 14.76 3.07 -8.48
CA GLY A 21 16.03 2.47 -8.09
C GLY A 21 16.22 2.29 -6.58
N SER A 22 15.38 2.89 -5.73
CA SER A 22 15.42 2.70 -4.28
C SER A 22 15.03 1.27 -3.92
N ARG A 23 16.04 0.42 -3.73
CA ARG A 23 15.91 -0.98 -3.31
C ARG A 23 16.51 -1.11 -1.90
N PRO A 24 15.70 -1.23 -0.84
CA PRO A 24 16.23 -1.39 0.51
C PRO A 24 17.04 -2.69 0.60
N ASP A 25 18.13 -2.63 1.36
CA ASP A 25 18.99 -3.78 1.69
C ASP A 25 18.32 -4.73 2.70
N ARG A 26 17.18 -4.33 3.26
CA ARG A 26 16.43 -5.04 4.28
C ARG A 26 14.93 -5.14 3.97
N ASP A 27 14.31 -6.12 4.60
CA ASP A 27 12.85 -6.21 4.72
C ASP A 27 12.35 -5.29 5.86
N ALA A 28 11.19 -4.64 5.65
CA ALA A 28 10.43 -4.04 6.75
C ALA A 28 10.16 -5.09 7.84
N PHE A 29 9.90 -4.65 9.08
CA PHE A 29 9.67 -5.58 10.19
C PHE A 29 8.53 -6.57 9.87
N LEU A 30 7.40 -6.06 9.35
CA LEU A 30 6.27 -6.90 8.96
C LEU A 30 6.61 -7.82 7.79
N THR A 31 7.39 -7.35 6.81
CA THR A 31 7.79 -8.15 5.65
C THR A 31 8.63 -9.35 6.08
N ARG A 32 9.57 -9.13 7.02
CA ARG A 32 10.37 -10.20 7.63
C ARG A 32 9.50 -11.22 8.36
N ARG A 33 8.51 -10.76 9.14
CA ARG A 33 7.56 -11.62 9.86
C ARG A 33 6.70 -12.46 8.90
N LEU A 34 6.23 -11.86 7.81
CA LEU A 34 5.49 -12.57 6.76
C LEU A 34 6.34 -13.66 6.10
N ARG A 35 7.56 -13.34 5.68
CA ARG A 35 8.48 -14.34 5.10
C ARG A 35 8.81 -15.47 6.08
N ALA A 36 9.06 -15.14 7.35
CA ALA A 36 9.31 -16.14 8.40
C ALA A 36 8.09 -17.04 8.65
N ALA A 37 6.88 -16.56 8.40
CA ALA A 37 5.64 -17.34 8.45
C ALA A 37 5.38 -18.16 7.16
N GLY A 38 6.30 -18.16 6.20
CA GLY A 38 6.18 -18.90 4.94
C GLY A 38 5.48 -18.15 3.82
N ALA A 39 5.14 -16.87 4.00
CA ALA A 39 4.49 -16.10 2.94
C ALA A 39 5.46 -15.78 1.78
N VAL A 40 5.00 -15.98 0.56
CA VAL A 40 5.69 -15.54 -0.66
C VAL A 40 5.29 -14.09 -0.94
N ILE A 41 6.29 -13.19 -0.97
CA ILE A 41 6.06 -11.79 -1.34
C ILE A 41 6.04 -11.69 -2.86
N LEU A 42 4.83 -11.67 -3.44
CA LEU A 42 4.62 -11.67 -4.89
C LEU A 42 5.09 -10.38 -5.58
N ALA A 43 4.63 -9.23 -5.07
CA ALA A 43 4.82 -7.94 -5.73
C ALA A 43 4.60 -6.73 -4.81
N LYS A 44 4.91 -5.55 -5.35
CA LYS A 44 4.59 -4.24 -4.78
C LYS A 44 3.33 -3.68 -5.47
N ALA A 45 2.32 -3.32 -4.69
CA ALA A 45 1.06 -2.78 -5.17
C ALA A 45 1.14 -1.25 -5.30
N ASN A 46 0.60 -0.70 -6.39
CA ASN A 46 0.50 0.74 -6.61
C ASN A 46 -0.27 1.43 -5.47
N LEU A 47 -0.09 2.74 -5.32
CA LEU A 47 -0.75 3.57 -4.32
C LEU A 47 -1.02 4.96 -4.87
N SER A 48 -1.85 5.75 -4.18
CA SER A 48 -1.79 7.20 -4.32
C SER A 48 -0.40 7.68 -3.90
N GLU A 49 0.32 8.38 -4.78
CA GLU A 49 1.70 8.82 -4.55
C GLU A 49 1.89 9.49 -3.18
N TRP A 50 3.00 9.16 -2.50
CA TRP A 50 3.29 9.61 -1.12
C TRP A 50 2.13 9.37 -0.14
N ALA A 51 1.47 8.22 -0.30
CA ALA A 51 0.31 7.83 0.48
C ALA A 51 -0.80 8.91 0.51
N ASN A 52 -1.01 9.59 -0.63
CA ASN A 52 -1.96 10.69 -0.84
C ASN A 52 -1.62 12.01 -0.14
N PHE A 53 -0.42 12.14 0.45
CA PHE A 53 0.03 13.34 1.16
C PHE A 53 0.93 14.24 0.29
N ARG A 54 0.51 14.49 -0.96
CA ARG A 54 1.27 15.30 -1.93
C ARG A 54 0.56 16.57 -2.39
N SER A 55 -0.77 16.54 -2.47
CA SER A 55 -1.56 17.66 -2.99
C SER A 55 -3.00 17.59 -2.50
N THR A 56 -3.61 18.76 -2.32
CA THR A 56 -5.05 18.94 -2.09
C THR A 56 -5.91 18.62 -3.32
N ARG A 57 -5.30 18.51 -4.50
CA ARG A 57 -5.95 18.12 -5.77
C ARG A 57 -5.40 16.79 -6.31
N SER A 58 -5.10 15.87 -5.40
CA SER A 58 -4.60 14.53 -5.74
C SER A 58 -5.70 13.66 -6.39
N SER A 59 -5.28 12.76 -7.29
CA SER A 59 -6.15 11.71 -7.82
C SER A 59 -5.85 10.40 -7.09
N SER A 60 -6.85 9.84 -6.42
CA SER A 60 -6.68 8.60 -5.68
C SER A 60 -6.31 7.43 -6.59
N GLY A 61 -5.33 6.65 -6.17
CA GLY A 61 -4.77 5.53 -6.93
C GLY A 61 -3.81 5.91 -8.06
N TRP A 62 -3.53 7.20 -8.27
CA TRP A 62 -2.48 7.64 -9.19
C TRP A 62 -1.12 7.74 -8.51
N SER A 63 -0.08 7.30 -9.21
CA SER A 63 1.29 7.69 -8.90
C SER A 63 2.14 7.94 -10.15
N GLY A 64 3.22 8.73 -10.01
CA GLY A 64 4.11 9.02 -11.13
C GLY A 64 4.77 7.77 -11.70
N ARG A 65 5.07 6.78 -10.85
CA ARG A 65 5.66 5.49 -11.25
C ARG A 65 4.62 4.49 -11.77
N GLY A 66 3.50 4.33 -11.06
CA GLY A 66 2.54 3.26 -11.30
C GLY A 66 1.36 3.65 -12.20
N GLY A 67 1.25 4.93 -12.58
CA GLY A 67 0.10 5.47 -13.29
C GLY A 67 -1.18 5.42 -12.46
N GLN A 68 -2.33 5.53 -13.13
CA GLN A 68 -3.65 5.47 -12.50
C GLN A 68 -4.08 4.02 -12.28
N GLY A 69 -4.17 3.60 -11.02
CA GLY A 69 -4.87 2.37 -10.63
C GLY A 69 -6.37 2.51 -10.89
N LYS A 70 -7.02 1.42 -11.28
CA LYS A 70 -8.45 1.39 -11.62
C LYS A 70 -9.22 0.51 -10.65
N ASN A 71 -10.49 0.83 -10.43
CA ASN A 71 -11.40 -0.02 -9.67
C ASN A 71 -11.80 -1.23 -10.54
N PRO A 72 -11.64 -2.48 -10.08
CA PRO A 72 -11.93 -3.66 -10.89
C PRO A 72 -13.42 -3.89 -11.16
N TYR A 73 -14.33 -3.27 -10.39
CA TYR A 73 -15.76 -3.35 -10.64
C TYR A 73 -16.23 -2.37 -11.73
N ALA A 74 -15.52 -1.25 -11.91
CA ALA A 74 -15.80 -0.26 -12.93
C ALA A 74 -14.54 0.56 -13.20
N LEU A 75 -13.92 0.34 -14.37
CA LEU A 75 -12.59 0.86 -14.72
C LEU A 75 -12.50 2.39 -14.85
N ASP A 76 -13.65 3.07 -14.90
CA ASP A 76 -13.81 4.53 -14.92
C ASP A 76 -14.12 5.12 -13.53
N ARG A 77 -14.15 4.28 -12.47
CA ARG A 77 -14.39 4.70 -11.09
C ARG A 77 -13.12 4.74 -10.26
N ASN A 78 -13.17 5.58 -9.23
CA ASN A 78 -12.07 5.80 -8.30
C ASN A 78 -11.88 4.55 -7.41
N PRO A 79 -10.67 3.96 -7.33
CA PRO A 79 -10.40 2.83 -6.43
C PRO A 79 -10.24 3.24 -4.95
N CYS A 80 -10.51 4.51 -4.62
CA CYS A 80 -10.08 5.21 -3.41
C CYS A 80 -8.55 5.05 -3.18
N GLY A 81 -8.08 5.32 -1.96
CA GLY A 81 -6.67 5.28 -1.64
C GLY A 81 -6.40 5.62 -0.18
N SER A 82 -5.15 5.65 0.25
CA SER A 82 -3.96 5.49 -0.60
C SER A 82 -3.58 4.05 -0.93
N SER A 83 -4.10 3.03 -0.24
CA SER A 83 -3.81 1.62 -0.54
C SER A 83 -4.64 1.07 -1.72
N SER A 84 -4.77 1.87 -2.78
CA SER A 84 -5.59 1.58 -3.97
C SER A 84 -5.21 0.25 -4.63
N GLY A 85 -3.93 0.03 -4.88
CA GLY A 85 -3.43 -1.18 -5.51
C GLY A 85 -3.68 -2.40 -4.64
N SER A 86 -3.44 -2.32 -3.33
CA SER A 86 -3.69 -3.44 -2.41
C SER A 86 -5.15 -3.90 -2.46
N GLY A 87 -6.11 -2.95 -2.40
CA GLY A 87 -7.53 -3.26 -2.50
C GLY A 87 -7.92 -3.84 -3.86
N ALA A 88 -7.48 -3.20 -4.95
CA ALA A 88 -7.79 -3.64 -6.31
C ALA A 88 -7.20 -5.02 -6.64
N THR A 89 -5.95 -5.32 -6.23
CA THR A 89 -5.31 -6.62 -6.48
C THR A 89 -5.96 -7.75 -5.67
N ALA A 90 -6.37 -7.47 -4.44
CA ALA A 90 -7.12 -8.43 -3.63
C ALA A 90 -8.47 -8.73 -4.26
N SER A 91 -9.22 -7.70 -4.67
CA SER A 91 -10.51 -7.84 -5.34
C SER A 91 -10.41 -8.58 -6.69
N SER A 92 -9.30 -8.42 -7.41
CA SER A 92 -9.05 -9.06 -8.70
C SER A 92 -8.44 -10.46 -8.60
N ASN A 93 -8.31 -11.03 -7.39
CA ASN A 93 -7.68 -12.33 -7.14
C ASN A 93 -6.22 -12.45 -7.64
N PHE A 94 -5.48 -11.35 -7.73
CA PHE A 94 -4.05 -11.39 -8.10
C PHE A 94 -3.15 -11.83 -6.94
N CYS A 95 -3.68 -11.88 -5.72
CA CYS A 95 -2.98 -12.36 -4.53
C CYS A 95 -3.97 -12.93 -3.51
N ALA A 96 -3.50 -13.87 -2.67
CA ALA A 96 -4.29 -14.42 -1.57
C ALA A 96 -4.53 -13.41 -0.42
N GLY A 97 -3.66 -12.41 -0.30
CA GLY A 97 -3.77 -11.34 0.69
C GLY A 97 -2.86 -10.17 0.33
N ALA A 98 -3.26 -8.97 0.72
CA ALA A 98 -2.50 -7.75 0.53
C ALA A 98 -2.16 -7.12 1.88
N VAL A 99 -1.25 -6.14 1.87
CA VAL A 99 -0.97 -5.31 3.04
C VAL A 99 -1.05 -3.87 2.59
N GLY A 100 -1.93 -3.10 3.22
CA GLY A 100 -2.07 -1.67 3.07
C GLY A 100 -1.43 -0.92 4.24
N THR A 101 -1.43 0.41 4.13
CA THR A 101 -1.09 1.30 5.25
C THR A 101 -2.13 2.40 5.36
N GLU A 102 -2.45 2.77 6.59
CA GLU A 102 -3.42 3.82 6.87
C GLU A 102 -2.90 4.83 7.88
N THR A 103 -3.00 6.10 7.49
CA THR A 103 -2.94 7.27 8.37
C THR A 103 -4.36 7.71 8.72
N ASN A 104 -5.22 7.87 7.71
CA ASN A 104 -6.65 8.13 7.84
C ASN A 104 -7.38 7.62 6.59
N GLY A 105 -8.24 6.60 6.73
CA GLY A 105 -9.04 6.01 5.65
C GLY A 105 -8.28 5.16 4.61
N SER A 106 -6.95 5.19 4.60
CA SER A 106 -6.13 4.67 3.52
C SER A 106 -6.06 3.13 3.37
N ILE A 107 -6.67 2.36 4.27
CA ILE A 107 -6.97 0.93 4.17
C ILE A 107 -8.48 0.75 4.01
N VAL A 108 -9.29 1.31 4.92
CA VAL A 108 -10.74 1.03 4.94
C VAL A 108 -11.48 1.62 3.74
N CYS A 109 -11.09 2.80 3.24
CA CYS A 109 -11.71 3.41 2.06
C CYS A 109 -11.45 2.62 0.77
N PRO A 110 -10.19 2.29 0.39
CA PRO A 110 -9.97 1.44 -0.79
C PRO A 110 -10.53 0.03 -0.60
N SER A 111 -10.62 -0.49 0.62
CA SER A 111 -11.26 -1.79 0.84
C SER A 111 -12.75 -1.75 0.54
N SER A 112 -13.45 -0.73 1.05
CA SER A 112 -14.86 -0.48 0.74
C SER A 112 -15.10 -0.25 -0.75
N ALA A 113 -14.30 0.62 -1.39
CA ALA A 113 -14.46 0.96 -2.81
C ALA A 113 -14.22 -0.24 -3.74
N ASN A 114 -13.36 -1.19 -3.36
CA ASN A 114 -13.05 -2.39 -4.14
C ASN A 114 -13.69 -3.65 -3.53
N ALA A 115 -14.74 -3.50 -2.71
CA ALA A 115 -15.52 -4.60 -2.12
C ALA A 115 -14.68 -5.76 -1.53
N VAL A 116 -13.67 -5.42 -0.74
CA VAL A 116 -12.85 -6.36 0.04
C VAL A 116 -12.81 -5.94 1.51
N VAL A 117 -12.42 -6.87 2.39
CA VAL A 117 -12.20 -6.56 3.80
C VAL A 117 -10.84 -5.86 3.95
N GLY A 118 -10.79 -4.83 4.79
CA GLY A 118 -9.54 -4.21 5.22
C GLY A 118 -9.61 -3.79 6.66
N ILE A 119 -8.53 -4.04 7.41
CA ILE A 119 -8.49 -3.80 8.86
C ILE A 119 -7.39 -2.79 9.16
N LYS A 120 -7.77 -1.64 9.73
CA LYS A 120 -6.82 -0.71 10.35
C LYS A 120 -6.67 -1.08 11.84
N PRO A 121 -5.56 -1.71 12.27
CA PRO A 121 -5.39 -2.07 13.67
C PRO A 121 -5.17 -0.84 14.57
N THR A 122 -5.14 -1.09 15.88
CA THR A 122 -4.67 -0.13 16.89
C THR A 122 -3.23 0.28 16.57
N VAL A 123 -2.95 1.58 16.65
CA VAL A 123 -1.60 2.11 16.44
C VAL A 123 -0.64 1.49 17.46
N GLY A 124 0.45 0.88 16.98
CA GLY A 124 1.41 0.15 17.81
C GLY A 124 1.28 -1.37 17.76
N LEU A 125 0.13 -1.92 17.33
CA LEU A 125 -0.03 -3.38 17.21
C LEU A 125 0.87 -3.98 16.13
N VAL A 126 1.05 -3.26 15.01
CA VAL A 126 1.97 -3.64 13.92
C VAL A 126 3.11 -2.63 13.86
N SER A 127 4.35 -3.12 13.84
CA SER A 127 5.54 -2.28 13.68
C SER A 127 5.53 -1.54 12.34
N ARG A 128 5.97 -0.28 12.36
CA ARG A 128 6.07 0.60 11.18
C ARG A 128 7.50 0.77 10.67
N THR A 129 8.43 0.00 11.24
CA THR A 129 9.83 0.02 10.81
C THR A 129 9.95 -0.47 9.37
N GLY A 130 10.57 0.35 8.51
CA GLY A 130 10.70 0.08 7.08
C GLY A 130 9.44 0.42 6.27
N ILE A 131 8.64 1.39 6.71
CA ILE A 131 7.52 1.95 5.95
C ILE A 131 7.78 3.44 5.75
N VAL A 132 7.64 3.94 4.52
CA VAL A 132 7.68 5.39 4.23
C VAL A 132 6.50 6.04 4.96
N PRO A 133 6.76 6.93 5.95
CA PRO A 133 5.74 7.40 6.88
C PRO A 133 4.95 8.60 6.36
N ILE A 134 3.84 8.91 7.05
CA ILE A 134 3.19 10.23 7.05
C ILE A 134 3.19 10.79 8.48
N ALA A 135 2.51 10.11 9.42
CA ALA A 135 2.32 10.59 10.78
C ALA A 135 2.39 9.44 11.80
N HIS A 136 3.46 9.41 12.60
CA HIS A 136 3.70 8.35 13.59
C HIS A 136 2.58 8.18 14.64
N SER A 137 1.76 9.21 14.88
CA SER A 137 0.61 9.19 15.79
C SER A 137 -0.59 8.40 15.23
N GLN A 138 -0.65 8.17 13.92
CA GLN A 138 -1.82 7.58 13.25
C GLN A 138 -1.47 6.41 12.33
N ASP A 139 -0.28 6.44 11.74
CA ASP A 139 0.18 5.44 10.79
C ASP A 139 0.13 4.04 11.40
N THR A 140 -0.39 3.10 10.62
CA THR A 140 -0.27 1.66 10.85
C THR A 140 -0.39 0.87 9.55
N ALA A 141 0.20 -0.33 9.51
CA ALA A 141 -0.02 -1.28 8.43
C ALA A 141 -1.15 -2.25 8.82
N GLY A 142 -1.89 -2.73 7.83
CA GLY A 142 -2.99 -3.67 8.05
C GLY A 142 -3.26 -4.55 6.83
N PRO A 143 -3.92 -5.70 7.05
CA PRO A 143 -4.38 -6.57 5.97
C PRO A 143 -5.54 -5.91 5.21
#